data_AF-E6UEZ7-F1
#
_entry.id   AF-E6UEZ7-F1
#
_cell.length_a   1.000
_cell.length_b   1.000
_cell.length_c   1.000
_cell.angle_alpha   90.00
_cell.angle_beta   90.00
_cell.angle_gamma   90.00
#
_symmetry.space_group_name_H-M   'P 1'
#
loop_
_entity.id
_entity.type
_entity.pdbx_description
1 polymer ?
#
loop_
_entity_poly.entity_id
_entity_poly.type
_entity_poly.pdbx_seq_one_letter_code
_entity_poly.pdbx_strand_id
1 'polypeptide(L)'
;MSRYKSEQTAYNSLKKKYVPLWSLDTNTVTVTHFNSDTLAVESKTYSTDFIRYHLHFSDSHCSDRLRRLVNEGKIMKYLDDMELKVSEAITRQVELWKQNDSCYQKAVLSGDAEKLLGLENCFISMAREIIFECMVYI
;
A
#
# COMPACT_ATOMS: atom_id res chain seq x y z
N MET A 1 8.77 -2.81 15.84
CA MET A 1 7.86 -3.52 14.91
C MET A 1 6.81 -4.25 15.71
N SER A 2 5.55 -3.88 15.48
CA SER A 2 4.44 -4.21 16.37
C SER A 2 3.39 -5.06 15.68
N ARG A 3 2.66 -5.83 16.50
CA ARG A 3 1.45 -6.54 16.08
C ARG A 3 0.26 -5.86 16.71
N TYR A 4 -0.55 -5.23 15.87
CA TYR A 4 -1.77 -4.57 16.29
C TYR A 4 -2.92 -5.57 16.22
N LYS A 5 -3.77 -5.58 17.25
CA LYS A 5 -4.96 -6.42 17.34
C LYS A 5 -6.13 -5.55 17.75
N SER A 6 -7.29 -5.82 17.17
CA SER A 6 -8.52 -5.15 17.56
C SER A 6 -8.93 -5.55 18.97
N GLU A 7 -9.49 -4.61 19.72
CA GLU A 7 -10.17 -4.87 20.99
C GLU A 7 -11.41 -5.74 20.81
N GLN A 8 -12.10 -5.58 19.68
CA GLN A 8 -13.22 -6.44 19.32
C GLN A 8 -12.70 -7.84 19.00
N THR A 9 -13.33 -8.84 19.62
CA THR A 9 -13.00 -10.26 19.44
C THR A 9 -14.26 -11.04 19.12
N ALA A 10 -14.08 -12.16 18.41
CA ALA A 10 -15.13 -13.13 18.18
C ALA A 10 -14.65 -14.53 18.54
N TYR A 11 -15.59 -15.39 18.92
CA TYR A 11 -15.27 -16.77 19.27
C TYR A 11 -15.00 -17.57 17.99
N ASN A 12 -13.80 -18.14 17.89
CA ASN A 12 -13.44 -19.05 16.82
C ASN A 12 -13.64 -20.49 17.31
N SER A 13 -14.65 -21.18 16.76
CA SER A 13 -15.03 -22.54 17.14
C SER A 13 -13.93 -23.56 16.83
N LEU A 14 -13.21 -23.40 15.71
CA LEU A 14 -12.11 -24.27 15.29
C LEU A 14 -10.93 -24.20 16.28
N LYS A 15 -10.55 -22.99 16.69
CA LYS A 15 -9.45 -22.75 17.64
C LYS A 15 -9.90 -22.82 19.11
N LYS A 16 -11.20 -22.99 19.36
CA LYS A 16 -11.85 -23.00 20.69
C LYS A 16 -11.42 -21.82 21.58
N LYS A 17 -11.30 -20.63 20.99
CA LYS A 17 -10.88 -19.41 21.70
C LYS A 17 -11.39 -18.14 21.04
N TYR A 18 -11.43 -17.05 21.81
CA TYR A 18 -11.64 -15.72 21.26
C TYR A 18 -10.42 -15.25 20.47
N VAL A 19 -10.67 -14.71 19.28
CA VAL A 19 -9.66 -14.14 18.39
C VAL A 19 -10.04 -12.70 18.05
N PRO A 20 -9.07 -11.79 17.84
CA PRO A 20 -9.38 -10.45 17.39
C PRO A 20 -10.03 -10.49 16.01
N LEU A 21 -11.01 -9.62 15.78
CA LEU A 21 -11.66 -9.45 14.46
C LEU A 21 -10.68 -8.93 13.43
N TRP A 22 -9.80 -8.00 13.80
CA TRP A 22 -8.79 -7.43 12.93
C TRP A 22 -7.41 -7.51 13.55
N SER A 23 -6.40 -7.78 12.73
CA SER A 23 -5.01 -7.65 13.13
C SER A 23 -4.13 -7.17 11.99
N LEU A 24 -3.11 -6.40 12.33
CA LEU A 24 -2.05 -5.96 11.43
C LEU A 24 -0.71 -6.44 11.97
N ASP A 25 0.03 -7.21 11.17
CA ASP A 25 1.44 -7.51 11.39
C ASP A 25 2.28 -6.60 10.50
N THR A 26 2.98 -5.63 11.09
CA THR A 26 3.82 -4.70 10.34
C THR A 26 5.14 -5.32 9.84
N ASN A 27 5.51 -6.51 10.31
CA ASN A 27 6.71 -7.22 9.84
C ASN A 27 6.44 -7.88 8.49
N THR A 28 5.32 -8.61 8.41
CA THR A 28 4.91 -9.31 7.18
C THR A 28 4.03 -8.45 6.29
N VAL A 29 3.67 -7.24 6.74
CA VAL A 29 2.79 -6.30 6.03
C VAL A 29 1.45 -6.98 5.70
N THR A 30 0.93 -7.71 6.68
CA THR A 30 -0.27 -8.54 6.52
C THR A 30 -1.40 -8.03 7.41
N VAL A 31 -2.53 -7.73 6.78
CA VAL A 31 -3.80 -7.50 7.46
C VAL A 31 -4.57 -8.82 7.50
N THR A 32 -5.10 -9.18 8.65
CA THR A 32 -5.97 -10.35 8.83
C THR A 32 -7.31 -9.88 9.40
N HIS A 33 -8.38 -10.40 8.82
CA HIS A 33 -9.76 -10.20 9.22
C HIS A 33 -10.38 -11.56 9.54
N PHE A 34 -11.03 -11.69 10.70
CA PHE A 34 -11.86 -12.83 11.03
C PHE A 34 -13.32 -12.47 10.82
N ASN A 35 -13.95 -13.10 9.84
CA ASN A 35 -15.36 -12.92 9.58
C ASN A 35 -16.16 -13.81 10.54
N SER A 36 -16.91 -13.20 11.46
CA SER A 36 -17.72 -13.93 12.45
C SER A 36 -18.86 -14.74 11.84
N ASP A 37 -19.37 -14.30 10.69
CA ASP A 37 -20.57 -14.87 10.09
C ASP A 37 -20.24 -16.13 9.30
N THR A 38 -19.12 -16.10 8.56
CA THR A 38 -18.63 -17.25 7.77
C THR A 38 -17.64 -18.12 8.55
N LEU A 39 -17.19 -17.66 9.72
CA LEU A 39 -16.10 -18.25 10.51
C LEU A 39 -14.78 -18.38 9.72
N ALA A 40 -14.64 -17.64 8.63
CA ALA A 40 -13.47 -17.64 7.77
C ALA A 40 -12.43 -16.61 8.24
N VAL A 41 -11.16 -16.94 8.01
CA VAL A 41 -10.05 -16.00 8.19
C VAL A 41 -9.63 -15.53 6.81
N GLU A 42 -9.78 -14.23 6.57
CA GLU A 42 -9.31 -13.55 5.38
C GLU A 42 -8.01 -12.82 5.71
N SER A 43 -7.06 -12.82 4.77
CA SER A 43 -5.81 -12.09 4.95
C SER A 43 -5.34 -11.51 3.64
N LYS A 44 -4.82 -10.28 3.69
CA LYS A 44 -4.17 -9.62 2.57
C LYS A 44 -2.76 -9.21 2.99
N THR A 45 -1.78 -9.64 2.20
CA THR A 45 -0.38 -9.24 2.34
C THR A 45 -0.06 -8.23 1.26
N TYR A 46 0.49 -7.09 1.66
CA TYR A 46 0.92 -6.05 0.73
C TYR A 46 2.41 -6.25 0.41
N SER A 47 2.73 -6.37 -0.87
CA SER A 47 4.10 -6.59 -1.35
C SER A 47 4.81 -5.31 -1.76
N THR A 48 4.10 -4.17 -1.77
CA THR A 48 4.64 -2.89 -2.22
C THR A 48 5.56 -2.26 -1.16
N ASP A 49 6.76 -1.85 -1.58
CA ASP A 49 7.77 -1.31 -0.68
C ASP A 49 7.32 -0.04 0.05
N PHE A 50 6.55 0.83 -0.60
CA PHE A 50 6.08 2.06 0.04
C PHE A 50 5.14 1.77 1.23
N ILE A 51 4.28 0.73 1.16
CA ILE A 51 3.43 0.33 2.30
C ILE A 51 4.30 -0.15 3.44
N ARG A 52 5.32 -0.97 3.14
CA ARG A 52 6.27 -1.46 4.14
C ARG A 52 6.98 -0.29 4.85
N TYR A 53 7.49 0.67 4.10
CA TYR A 53 8.14 1.86 4.66
C TYR A 53 7.17 2.74 5.46
N HIS A 54 5.98 3.01 4.91
CA HIS A 54 4.95 3.79 5.56
C HIS A 54 4.50 3.16 6.89
N LEU A 55 4.31 1.84 6.94
CA LEU A 55 3.95 1.15 8.17
C LEU A 55 5.10 1.14 9.18
N HIS A 56 6.35 1.00 8.74
CA HIS A 56 7.50 1.10 9.63
C HIS A 56 7.64 2.49 10.25
N PHE A 57 7.44 3.55 9.45
CA PHE A 57 7.40 4.92 9.93
C PHE A 57 6.22 5.15 10.90
N SER A 58 5.02 4.71 10.52
CA SER A 58 3.81 4.86 11.34
C SER A 58 3.90 4.07 12.65
N ASP A 59 4.55 2.91 12.68
CA ASP A 59 4.76 2.13 13.92
C ASP A 59 5.60 2.88 14.94
N SER A 60 6.57 3.68 14.47
CA SER A 60 7.49 4.45 15.32
C SER A 60 6.95 5.84 15.70
N HIS A 61 6.18 6.49 14.82
CA HIS A 61 5.77 7.89 15.00
C HIS A 61 4.27 8.07 15.25
N CYS A 62 3.43 7.14 14.79
CA CYS A 62 1.97 7.26 14.74
C CYS A 62 1.25 5.97 15.15
N SER A 63 1.77 5.22 16.13
CA SER A 63 1.26 3.90 16.52
C SER A 63 -0.21 3.94 16.99
N ASP A 64 -0.63 5.03 17.62
CA ASP A 64 -2.03 5.27 18.02
C ASP A 64 -2.99 5.28 16.82
N ARG A 65 -2.56 5.85 15.69
CA ARG A 65 -3.36 5.86 14.46
C ARG A 65 -3.56 4.46 13.92
N LEU A 66 -2.49 3.64 13.89
CA LEU A 66 -2.57 2.25 13.45
C LEU A 66 -3.49 1.44 14.35
N ARG A 67 -3.36 1.58 15.67
CA ARG A 67 -4.24 0.94 16.65
C ARG A 67 -5.70 1.32 16.43
N ARG A 68 -6.00 2.61 16.23
CA ARG A 68 -7.35 3.08 15.93
C ARG A 68 -7.90 2.47 14.64
N LEU A 69 -7.12 2.47 13.55
CA LEU A 69 -7.53 1.90 12.26
C LEU A 69 -7.83 0.40 12.35
N VAL A 70 -7.04 -0.34 13.13
CA VAL A 70 -7.27 -1.78 13.37
C VAL A 70 -8.52 -1.99 14.23
N ASN A 71 -8.70 -1.22 15.30
CA ASN A 71 -9.89 -1.29 16.17
C ASN A 71 -11.18 -0.96 15.42
N GLU A 72 -11.13 0.02 14.50
CA GLU A 72 -12.26 0.42 13.65
C GLU A 72 -12.48 -0.53 12.45
N GLY A 73 -11.60 -1.51 12.21
CA GLY A 73 -11.68 -2.39 11.05
C GLY A 73 -11.43 -1.68 9.70
N LYS A 74 -10.82 -0.49 9.72
CA LYS A 74 -10.56 0.33 8.53
C LYS A 74 -9.15 0.19 7.98
N ILE A 75 -8.27 -0.58 8.64
CA ILE A 75 -6.86 -0.69 8.26
C ILE A 75 -6.66 -1.21 6.83
N MET A 76 -7.44 -2.19 6.40
CA MET A 76 -7.33 -2.73 5.04
C MET A 76 -7.70 -1.68 4.00
N LYS A 77 -8.85 -1.02 4.19
CA LYS A 77 -9.30 0.07 3.32
C LYS A 77 -8.29 1.22 3.28
N TYR A 78 -7.72 1.59 4.42
CA TYR A 78 -6.70 2.64 4.50
C TYR A 78 -5.47 2.33 3.62
N LEU A 79 -4.97 1.10 3.69
CA LEU A 79 -3.83 0.67 2.89
C LEU A 79 -4.18 0.54 1.40
N ASP A 80 -5.38 0.05 1.08
CA ASP A 80 -5.89 -0.02 -0.30
C ASP A 80 -6.06 1.37 -0.92
N ASP A 81 -6.64 2.32 -0.18
CA ASP A 81 -6.81 3.71 -0.62
C ASP A 81 -5.44 4.38 -0.84
N MET A 82 -4.44 4.04 -0.02
CA MET A 82 -3.08 4.55 -0.20
C MET A 82 -2.41 3.98 -1.45
N GLU A 83 -2.51 2.67 -1.68
CA GLU A 83 -1.99 2.01 -2.87
C GLU A 83 -2.59 2.55 -4.16
N LEU A 84 -3.90 2.80 -4.14
CA LEU A 84 -4.59 3.42 -5.26
C LEU A 84 -4.06 4.84 -5.52
N LYS A 85 -4.02 5.70 -4.50
CA LYS A 85 -3.56 7.09 -4.64
C LYS A 85 -2.12 7.20 -5.10
N VAL A 86 -1.24 6.33 -4.58
CA VAL A 86 0.16 6.26 -5.00
C VAL A 86 0.26 5.85 -6.48
N SER A 87 -0.50 4.83 -6.89
CA SER A 87 -0.52 4.37 -8.28
C SER A 87 -1.04 5.46 -9.22
N GLU A 88 -2.14 6.12 -8.87
CA GLU A 88 -2.71 7.24 -9.64
C GLU A 88 -1.75 8.41 -9.75
N ALA A 89 -1.05 8.76 -8.66
CA ALA A 89 -0.06 9.82 -8.66
C ALA A 89 1.12 9.48 -9.59
N ILE A 90 1.61 8.24 -9.57
CA ILE A 90 2.70 7.78 -10.45
C ILE A 90 2.24 7.88 -11.90
N THR A 91 1.08 7.33 -12.23
CA THR A 91 0.54 7.39 -13.60
C THR A 91 0.40 8.83 -14.07
N ARG A 92 -0.18 9.72 -13.24
CA ARG A 92 -0.34 11.13 -13.58
C ARG A 92 1.01 11.81 -13.84
N GLN A 93 2.01 11.55 -13.00
CA GLN A 93 3.34 12.14 -13.15
C GLN A 93 4.04 11.66 -14.43
N VAL A 94 3.95 10.37 -14.72
CA VAL A 94 4.52 9.77 -15.94
C VAL A 94 3.87 10.35 -17.19
N GLU A 95 2.55 10.47 -17.24
CA GLU A 95 1.85 11.06 -18.38
C GLU A 95 2.21 12.54 -18.60
N LEU A 96 2.42 13.31 -17.53
CA LEU A 96 2.92 14.68 -17.64
C LEU A 96 4.34 14.75 -18.23
N TRP A 97 5.22 13.81 -17.87
CA TRP A 97 6.57 13.75 -18.45
C TRP A 97 6.56 13.30 -19.90
N LYS A 98 5.74 12.32 -20.26
CA LYS A 98 5.55 11.92 -21.65
C LYS A 98 5.17 13.11 -22.55
N GLN A 99 4.28 13.98 -22.08
CA GLN A 99 3.82 15.14 -22.85
C GLN A 99 4.90 16.22 -23.02
N ASN A 100 5.76 16.41 -22.01
CA ASN A 100 6.70 17.54 -21.97
C ASN A 100 8.15 17.16 -22.31
N ASP A 101 8.52 15.88 -22.25
CA ASP A 101 9.89 15.44 -22.50
C ASP A 101 10.22 15.40 -24.00
N SER A 102 11.24 16.17 -24.37
CA SER A 102 11.65 16.30 -25.77
C SER A 102 12.23 15.01 -26.36
N CYS A 103 12.85 14.15 -25.54
CA CYS A 103 13.43 12.89 -25.98
C CYS A 103 12.33 11.87 -26.30
N TYR A 104 11.32 11.81 -25.44
CA TYR A 104 10.13 10.99 -25.59
C TYR A 104 9.35 11.38 -26.84
N GLN A 105 9.05 12.67 -27.03
CA GLN A 105 8.32 13.15 -28.21
C GLN A 105 9.06 12.82 -29.52
N LYS A 106 10.39 12.96 -29.55
CA LYS A 106 11.19 12.54 -30.71
C LYS A 106 11.12 11.04 -30.96
N ALA A 107 11.18 10.22 -29.91
CA ALA A 107 11.07 8.76 -30.02
C ALA A 107 9.69 8.32 -30.54
N VAL A 108 8.61 9.03 -30.13
CA VAL A 108 7.26 8.82 -30.67
C VAL A 108 7.23 9.11 -32.17
N LEU A 109 7.77 10.25 -32.60
CA LEU A 109 7.80 10.64 -34.01
C LEU A 109 8.65 9.70 -34.87
N SER A 110 9.72 9.13 -34.32
CA SER A 110 10.57 8.17 -35.03
C SER A 110 10.08 6.72 -34.95
N GLY A 111 9.02 6.43 -34.19
CA GLY A 111 8.52 5.06 -33.98
C GLY A 111 9.51 4.13 -33.26
N ASP A 112 10.43 4.68 -32.46
CA ASP A 112 11.47 3.92 -31.77
C ASP A 112 10.91 3.28 -30.48
N ALA A 113 10.36 2.08 -30.63
CA ALA A 113 9.70 1.36 -29.54
C ALA A 113 10.63 1.01 -28.37
N GLU A 114 11.90 0.68 -28.65
CA GLU A 114 12.88 0.34 -27.61
C GLU A 114 13.18 1.57 -26.75
N LYS A 115 13.39 2.71 -27.40
CA LYS A 115 13.63 3.98 -26.71
C LYS A 115 12.42 4.46 -25.92
N LEU A 116 11.21 4.28 -26.46
CA LEU A 116 9.97 4.59 -25.73
C LEU A 116 9.86 3.78 -24.44
N LEU A 117 10.03 2.45 -24.52
CA LEU A 117 9.98 1.57 -23.35
C LEU A 117 11.06 1.93 -22.32
N GLY A 118 12.28 2.23 -22.77
CA GLY A 118 13.36 2.68 -21.88
C GLY A 118 13.02 3.97 -21.13
N LEU A 119 12.47 4.96 -21.83
CA LEU A 119 12.06 6.23 -21.23
C LEU A 119 10.86 6.07 -20.28
N GLU A 120 9.85 5.28 -20.64
CA GLU A 120 8.71 5.01 -19.76
C GLU A 120 9.14 4.33 -18.46
N ASN A 121 10.03 3.34 -18.52
CA ASN A 121 10.57 2.68 -17.33
C ASN A 121 11.36 3.66 -16.45
N CYS A 122 12.13 4.57 -17.06
CA CYS A 122 12.84 5.63 -16.34
C CYS A 122 11.86 6.58 -15.63
N PHE A 123 10.83 7.06 -16.36
CA PHE A 123 9.77 7.89 -15.80
C PHE A 123 9.05 7.21 -14.64
N ILE A 124 8.68 5.93 -14.77
CA ILE A 124 8.02 5.20 -13.67
C ILE A 124 8.93 5.13 -12.44
N SER A 125 10.23 4.89 -12.63
CA SER A 125 11.19 4.78 -11.52
C SER A 125 11.38 6.12 -10.81
N MET A 126 11.60 7.20 -11.57
CA MET A 126 11.71 8.55 -11.00
C MET A 126 10.42 9.00 -10.30
N ALA A 127 9.25 8.70 -10.88
CA ALA A 127 7.97 9.06 -10.28
C ALA A 127 7.76 8.31 -8.96
N ARG A 128 8.13 7.03 -8.89
CA ARG A 128 8.08 6.24 -7.66
C ARG A 128 8.94 6.85 -6.55
N GLU A 129 10.18 7.23 -6.84
CA GLU A 129 11.08 7.85 -5.86
C GLU A 129 10.47 9.13 -5.28
N ILE A 130 10.03 10.05 -6.13
CA ILE A 130 9.47 11.35 -5.70
C ILE A 130 8.19 11.16 -4.89
N ILE A 131 7.30 10.27 -5.33
CA ILE A 131 5.99 10.08 -4.69
C ILE A 131 6.12 9.32 -3.37
N PHE A 132 7.01 8.33 -3.30
CA PHE A 132 7.19 7.55 -2.08
C PHE A 132 7.74 8.42 -0.95
N GLU A 133 8.68 9.33 -1.24
CA GLU A 133 9.17 10.29 -0.24
C GLU A 133 8.03 11.13 0.37
N CYS A 134 7.09 11.60 -0.44
CA CYS A 134 5.95 12.38 0.06
C CYS A 134 4.96 11.53 0.87
N MET A 135 4.78 10.26 0.51
CA MET A 135 3.70 9.41 1.01
C MET A 135 4.06 8.66 2.30
N VAL A 136 5.34 8.41 2.57
CA VAL A 136 5.78 7.75 3.81
C VAL A 136 5.31 8.50 5.06
N TYR A 137 5.25 9.84 4.99
CA TYR A 137 4.95 10.72 6.14
C TYR A 137 3.47 11.08 6.33
N ILE A 138 2.58 10.63 5.44
CA ILE A 138 1.14 10.95 5.54
C ILE A 138 0.49 10.20 6.69
#